data_AF-A0A3S1AUW6-F1
#
_entry.id   AF-A0A3S1AUW6-F1
#
_cell.length_a   1.000
_cell.length_b   1.000
_cell.length_c   1.000
_cell.angle_alpha   90.00
_cell.angle_beta   90.00
_cell.angle_gamma   90.00
#
_symmetry.space_group_name_H-M   'P 1'
#
loop_
_entity.id
_entity.type
_entity.pdbx_description
1 polymer ?
#
loop_
_entity_poly.entity_id
_entity_poly.type
_entity_poly.pdbx_seq_one_letter_code
_entity_poly.pdbx_strand_id
1 'polypeptide(L)'
;MALDPHVFMSTLEKRVGLTDADKALLKSEAEWGAKLAPEMADHFYAYLGRDPEMDSILNGDGSGRVHRLHETFVNWFQEMFTGMDGWGNAYADRRWRIGLVHVRLGIGPQHVVPAMATVVHEVGKRLKADAKTEELKDALGRICMIDLAFIEQAYVEVSSSAVLQETGWSEGLFRRLIATGAKSM
;
A
#
# COMPACT_ATOMS: atom_id res chain seq x y z
N MET A 1 -3.73 -15.04 16.34
CA MET A 1 -4.20 -13.72 16.83
C MET A 1 -4.23 -12.78 15.64
N ALA A 2 -5.27 -11.96 15.48
CA ALA A 2 -5.30 -10.96 14.40
C ALA A 2 -4.12 -10.00 14.55
N LEU A 3 -3.50 -9.63 13.43
CA LEU A 3 -2.42 -8.65 13.38
C LEU A 3 -2.85 -7.35 14.05
N ASP A 4 -2.01 -6.84 14.96
CA ASP A 4 -2.11 -5.48 15.47
C ASP A 4 -1.41 -4.52 14.50
N PRO A 5 -2.14 -3.63 13.82
CA PRO A 5 -1.57 -2.72 12.82
C PRO A 5 -0.55 -1.73 13.43
N HIS A 6 -0.67 -1.38 14.71
CA HIS A 6 0.23 -0.42 15.38
C HIS A 6 1.58 -1.07 15.67
N VAL A 7 1.55 -2.30 16.19
CA VAL A 7 2.77 -3.10 16.40
C VAL A 7 3.42 -3.42 15.05
N PHE A 8 2.62 -3.70 14.02
CA PHE A 8 3.12 -3.95 12.67
C PHE A 8 3.82 -2.72 12.09
N MET A 9 3.22 -1.53 12.20
CA MET A 9 3.85 -0.27 11.78
C MET A 9 5.22 -0.07 12.42
N SER A 10 5.30 -0.12 13.76
CA SER A 10 6.57 0.03 14.50
C SER A 10 7.61 -1.02 14.08
N THR A 11 7.17 -2.24 13.79
CA THR A 11 8.04 -3.32 13.31
C THR A 11 8.59 -3.02 11.92
N LEU A 12 7.74 -2.53 11.01
CA LEU A 12 8.14 -2.20 9.65
C LEU A 12 9.06 -0.98 9.60
N GLU A 13 8.81 0.06 10.39
CA GLU A 13 9.70 1.23 10.49
C GLU A 13 11.13 0.81 10.86
N LYS A 14 11.27 -0.08 11.85
CA LYS A 14 12.57 -0.62 12.26
C LYS A 14 13.24 -1.47 11.18
N ARG A 15 12.47 -2.32 10.49
CA ARG A 15 12.99 -3.25 9.47
C ARG A 15 13.40 -2.53 8.19
N VAL A 16 12.59 -1.58 7.75
CA VAL A 16 12.82 -0.77 6.54
C VAL A 16 13.77 0.38 6.84
N GLY A 17 13.96 0.74 8.11
CA GLY A 17 14.84 1.83 8.54
C GLY A 17 14.26 3.21 8.23
N LEU A 18 12.94 3.40 8.39
CA LEU A 18 12.30 4.71 8.31
C LEU A 18 12.60 5.47 9.61
N THR A 19 13.42 6.51 9.53
CA THR A 19 13.89 7.30 10.67
C THR A 19 13.09 8.58 10.87
N ASP A 20 13.27 9.23 12.02
CA ASP A 20 12.68 10.56 12.26
C ASP A 20 13.21 11.62 11.29
N ALA A 21 14.44 11.46 10.79
CA ALA A 21 15.00 12.34 9.76
C ALA A 21 14.28 12.17 8.41
N ASP A 22 13.98 10.91 8.03
CA ASP A 22 13.19 10.62 6.83
C ASP A 22 11.79 11.22 6.94
N LYS A 23 11.13 11.04 8.09
CA LYS A 23 9.80 11.62 8.37
C LYS A 23 9.82 13.15 8.32
N ALA A 24 10.83 13.78 8.89
CA ALA A 24 11.00 15.23 8.83
C ALA A 24 11.22 15.72 7.39
N LEU A 25 12.03 15.00 6.61
CA LEU A 25 12.29 15.30 5.21
C LEU A 25 11.01 15.17 4.36
N LEU A 26 10.28 14.07 4.49
CA LEU A 26 8.98 13.85 3.84
C LEU A 26 8.01 14.99 4.16
N LYS A 27 7.91 15.37 5.45
CA LYS A 27 7.04 16.46 5.89
C LYS A 27 7.44 17.82 5.31
N SER A 28 8.75 18.08 5.21
CA SER A 28 9.25 19.32 4.60
C SER A 28 8.92 19.43 3.10
N GLU A 29 8.68 18.30 2.45
CA GLU A 29 8.37 18.18 1.02
C GLU A 29 6.88 17.94 0.74
N ALA A 30 6.02 18.09 1.76
CA ALA A 30 4.59 17.82 1.64
C ALA A 30 3.89 18.69 0.58
N GLU A 31 4.29 19.96 0.41
CA GLU A 31 3.74 20.82 -0.65
C GLU A 31 4.11 20.33 -2.05
N TRP A 32 5.34 19.81 -2.21
CA TRP A 32 5.79 19.22 -3.47
C TRP A 32 5.01 17.92 -3.76
N GLY A 33 4.89 17.04 -2.76
CA GLY A 33 4.09 15.83 -2.85
C GLY A 33 2.62 16.11 -3.19
N ALA A 34 2.02 17.14 -2.59
CA ALA A 34 0.63 17.53 -2.86
C ALA A 34 0.40 18.01 -4.29
N LYS A 35 1.35 18.74 -4.88
CA LYS A 35 1.30 19.17 -6.29
C LYS A 35 1.47 18.00 -7.25
N LEU A 36 2.23 16.98 -6.87
CA LEU A 36 2.52 15.80 -7.67
C LEU A 36 1.39 14.75 -7.62
N ALA A 37 0.63 14.70 -6.53
CA ALA A 37 -0.37 13.66 -6.28
C ALA A 37 -1.40 13.45 -7.42
N PRO A 38 -1.99 14.51 -8.03
CA PRO A 38 -2.96 14.32 -9.12
C PRO A 38 -2.34 13.66 -10.36
N GLU A 39 -1.12 14.04 -10.72
CA GLU A 39 -0.38 13.45 -11.83
C GLU A 39 -0.08 11.96 -11.57
N MET A 40 0.27 11.61 -10.33
CA MET A 40 0.52 10.21 -9.96
C MET A 40 -0.74 9.36 -9.99
N ALA A 41 -1.87 9.93 -9.59
CA ALA A 41 -3.17 9.29 -9.72
C ALA A 41 -3.51 9.04 -11.20
N ASP A 42 -3.26 10.00 -12.09
CA ASP A 42 -3.47 9.83 -13.54
C ASP A 42 -2.63 8.67 -14.09
N HIS A 43 -1.33 8.62 -13.75
CA HIS A 43 -0.46 7.50 -14.15
C HIS A 43 -0.96 6.15 -13.60
N PHE A 44 -1.39 6.10 -12.35
CA PHE A 44 -1.90 4.90 -11.71
C PHE A 44 -3.17 4.37 -12.39
N TYR A 45 -4.19 5.22 -12.60
CA TYR A 45 -5.43 4.79 -13.23
C TYR A 45 -5.28 4.53 -14.73
N ALA A 46 -4.40 5.27 -15.42
CA ALA A 46 -4.06 4.98 -16.82
C ALA A 46 -3.30 3.66 -17.00
N TYR A 47 -2.55 3.21 -15.99
CA TYR A 47 -1.94 1.88 -15.98
C TYR A 47 -3.00 0.80 -15.75
N LEU A 48 -3.82 0.94 -14.71
CA LEU A 48 -4.85 -0.04 -14.37
C LEU A 48 -5.89 -0.22 -15.48
N GLY A 49 -6.32 0.85 -16.15
CA GLY A 49 -7.29 0.76 -17.25
C GLY A 49 -6.82 0.00 -18.50
N ARG A 50 -5.54 -0.41 -18.55
CA ARG A 50 -5.01 -1.26 -19.64
C ARG A 50 -5.26 -2.74 -19.40
N ASP A 51 -5.51 -3.11 -18.15
CA ASP A 51 -5.77 -4.47 -17.73
C ASP A 51 -7.30 -4.71 -17.71
N PRO A 52 -7.83 -5.68 -18.47
CA PRO A 52 -9.28 -5.90 -18.56
C PRO A 52 -9.95 -6.26 -17.22
N GLU A 53 -9.24 -6.97 -16.34
CA GLU A 53 -9.76 -7.35 -15.02
C GLU A 53 -9.87 -6.10 -14.13
N MET A 54 -8.82 -5.28 -14.09
CA MET A 54 -8.82 -4.03 -13.33
C MET A 54 -9.79 -3.02 -13.90
N ASP A 55 -9.90 -2.89 -15.22
CA ASP A 55 -10.86 -1.99 -15.87
C ASP A 55 -12.31 -2.37 -15.51
N SER A 56 -12.64 -3.67 -15.52
CA SER A 56 -13.95 -4.15 -15.08
C SER A 56 -14.22 -3.81 -13.61
N ILE A 57 -13.22 -3.91 -12.73
CA ILE A 57 -13.36 -3.51 -11.32
C ILE A 57 -13.54 -1.99 -11.19
N LEU A 58 -12.83 -1.19 -11.98
CA LEU A 58 -12.89 0.27 -11.93
C LEU A 58 -14.22 0.81 -12.46
N ASN A 59 -14.71 0.27 -13.57
CA ASN A 59 -15.83 0.81 -14.35
C ASN A 59 -17.13 0.00 -14.25
N GLY A 60 -17.11 -1.19 -13.63
CA GLY A 60 -18.23 -2.14 -13.66
C GLY A 60 -19.56 -1.66 -13.04
N ASP A 61 -19.57 -0.58 -12.26
CA ASP A 61 -20.79 -0.01 -11.65
C ASP A 61 -21.35 1.23 -12.37
N GLY A 62 -20.69 1.72 -13.42
CA GLY A 62 -21.16 2.83 -14.26
C GLY A 62 -21.33 4.19 -13.56
N SER A 63 -20.86 4.38 -12.31
CA SER A 63 -21.32 5.47 -11.42
C SER A 63 -20.36 6.66 -11.23
N GLY A 64 -19.38 6.86 -12.11
CA GLY A 64 -18.34 7.88 -11.91
C GLY A 64 -17.38 7.55 -10.74
N ARG A 65 -17.27 6.27 -10.41
CA ARG A 65 -16.43 5.73 -9.33
C ARG A 65 -14.95 6.11 -9.46
N VAL A 66 -14.44 6.18 -10.69
CA VAL A 66 -13.03 6.51 -10.98
C VAL A 66 -12.64 7.90 -10.44
N HIS A 67 -13.53 8.89 -10.51
CA HIS A 67 -13.21 10.23 -9.98
C HIS A 67 -13.03 10.22 -8.45
N ARG A 68 -13.92 9.53 -7.72
CA ARG A 68 -13.79 9.36 -6.26
C ARG A 68 -12.57 8.54 -5.87
N LEU A 69 -12.24 7.54 -6.69
CA LEU A 69 -11.03 6.73 -6.53
C LEU A 69 -9.77 7.59 -6.71
N HIS A 70 -9.77 8.49 -7.70
CA HIS A 70 -8.70 9.48 -7.90
C HIS A 70 -8.48 10.36 -6.68
N GLU A 71 -9.54 10.94 -6.11
CA GLU A 71 -9.46 11.71 -4.86
C GLU A 71 -8.90 10.87 -3.70
N THR A 72 -9.31 9.60 -3.62
CA THR A 72 -8.83 8.68 -2.58
C THR A 72 -7.33 8.40 -2.74
N PHE A 73 -6.85 8.21 -3.97
CA PHE A 73 -5.43 8.03 -4.26
C PHE A 73 -4.65 9.30 -3.92
N VAL A 74 -5.13 10.47 -4.32
CA VAL A 74 -4.48 11.76 -4.03
C VAL A 74 -4.30 11.93 -2.53
N ASN A 75 -5.33 11.65 -1.74
CA ASN A 75 -5.26 11.70 -0.29
C ASN A 75 -4.26 10.68 0.27
N TRP A 76 -4.30 9.42 -0.19
CA TRP A 76 -3.33 8.38 0.22
C TRP A 76 -1.88 8.81 -0.05
N PHE A 77 -1.63 9.37 -1.24
CA PHE A 77 -0.31 9.83 -1.65
C PHE A 77 0.18 10.99 -0.80
N GLN A 78 -0.67 11.98 -0.52
CA GLN A 78 -0.35 13.10 0.36
C GLN A 78 -0.12 12.65 1.81
N GLU A 79 -0.87 11.67 2.29
CA GLU A 79 -0.66 11.06 3.61
C GLU A 79 0.73 10.45 3.74
N MET A 80 1.35 9.93 2.67
CA MET A 80 2.74 9.43 2.74
C MET A 80 3.75 10.52 3.12
N PHE A 81 3.51 11.78 2.74
CA PHE A 81 4.40 12.91 3.07
C PHE A 81 4.09 13.52 4.44
N THR A 82 2.81 13.56 4.80
CA THR A 82 2.37 14.25 6.02
C THR A 82 2.35 13.34 7.24
N GLY A 83 2.21 12.03 7.01
CA GLY A 83 2.05 11.00 8.02
C GLY A 83 0.78 11.13 8.87
N MET A 84 -0.10 12.11 8.59
CA MET A 84 -1.32 12.56 9.28
C MET A 84 -1.32 12.74 10.81
N ASP A 85 -0.70 11.82 11.54
CA ASP A 85 -0.44 11.80 12.97
C ASP A 85 1.04 11.49 13.27
N GLY A 86 1.93 11.78 12.32
CA GLY A 86 3.36 11.46 12.44
C GLY A 86 3.68 9.99 12.18
N TRP A 87 2.95 9.36 11.24
CA TRP A 87 3.06 7.93 10.92
C TRP A 87 2.73 7.04 12.12
N GLY A 88 1.76 7.48 12.92
CA GLY A 88 1.35 6.83 14.15
C GLY A 88 0.22 5.82 13.94
N ASN A 89 -0.58 5.64 14.99
CA ASN A 89 -1.64 4.64 15.02
C ASN A 89 -2.74 4.91 13.97
N ALA A 90 -3.10 6.18 13.75
CA ALA A 90 -4.12 6.52 12.77
C ALA A 90 -3.65 6.26 11.34
N TYR A 91 -2.37 6.52 11.04
CA TYR A 91 -1.76 6.14 9.77
C TYR A 91 -1.82 4.62 9.58
N ALA A 92 -1.36 3.85 10.58
CA ALA A 92 -1.36 2.39 10.55
C ALA A 92 -2.77 1.80 10.34
N ASP A 93 -3.78 2.30 11.06
CA ASP A 93 -5.17 1.88 10.94
C ASP A 93 -5.72 2.12 9.53
N ARG A 94 -5.34 3.25 8.90
CA ARG A 94 -5.73 3.52 7.51
C ARG A 94 -5.05 2.61 6.52
N ARG A 95 -3.75 2.35 6.65
CA ARG A 95 -3.03 1.42 5.77
C ARG A 95 -3.58 0.01 5.89
N TRP A 96 -3.94 -0.42 7.10
CA TRP A 96 -4.66 -1.67 7.31
C TRP A 96 -6.02 -1.70 6.60
N ARG A 97 -6.83 -0.64 6.76
CA ARG A 97 -8.13 -0.54 6.09
C ARG A 97 -8.02 -0.57 4.56
N ILE A 98 -7.01 0.08 4.00
CA ILE A 98 -6.70 0.03 2.57
C ILE A 98 -6.41 -1.41 2.15
N GLY A 99 -5.57 -2.14 2.89
CA GLY A 99 -5.31 -3.56 2.64
C GLY A 99 -6.59 -4.40 2.61
N LEU A 100 -7.46 -4.24 3.62
CA LEU A 100 -8.75 -4.97 3.70
C LEU A 100 -9.68 -4.65 2.51
N VAL A 101 -9.66 -3.43 1.98
CA VAL A 101 -10.43 -3.06 0.78
C VAL A 101 -9.92 -3.85 -0.44
N HIS A 102 -8.61 -3.95 -0.63
CA HIS A 102 -8.03 -4.69 -1.76
C HIS A 102 -8.41 -6.17 -1.70
N VAL A 103 -8.27 -6.80 -0.52
CA VAL A 103 -8.67 -8.20 -0.31
C VAL A 103 -10.14 -8.43 -0.66
N ARG A 104 -11.03 -7.58 -0.14
CA ARG A 104 -12.48 -7.68 -0.38
C ARG A 104 -12.87 -7.51 -1.86
N LEU A 105 -12.11 -6.71 -2.60
CA LEU A 105 -12.32 -6.52 -4.04
C LEU A 105 -11.63 -7.59 -4.89
N GLY A 106 -10.87 -8.52 -4.29
CA GLY A 106 -10.14 -9.55 -5.01
C GLY A 106 -8.88 -9.04 -5.73
N ILE A 107 -8.40 -7.83 -5.43
CA ILE A 107 -7.25 -7.20 -6.12
C ILE A 107 -5.93 -7.74 -5.56
N GLY A 108 -5.51 -8.89 -6.06
CA GLY A 108 -4.35 -9.61 -5.54
C GLY A 108 -2.99 -8.89 -5.71
N PRO A 109 -1.94 -9.37 -5.03
CA PRO A 109 -0.57 -8.85 -5.13
C PRO A 109 -0.05 -8.67 -6.56
N GLN A 110 -0.47 -9.53 -7.49
CA GLN A 110 -0.08 -9.44 -8.90
C GLN A 110 -0.51 -8.14 -9.60
N HIS A 111 -1.52 -7.44 -9.08
CA HIS A 111 -1.96 -6.14 -9.60
C HIS A 111 -1.41 -4.99 -8.74
N VAL A 112 -1.38 -5.17 -7.42
CA VAL A 112 -0.93 -4.13 -6.47
C VAL A 112 0.55 -3.81 -6.67
N VAL A 113 1.42 -4.82 -6.76
CA VAL A 113 2.88 -4.60 -6.85
C VAL A 113 3.26 -3.85 -8.13
N PRO A 114 2.81 -4.24 -9.34
CA PRO A 114 3.10 -3.48 -10.56
C PRO A 114 2.48 -2.08 -10.58
N ALA A 115 1.30 -1.89 -10.00
CA ALA A 115 0.67 -0.57 -9.91
C ALA A 115 1.49 0.37 -9.01
N MET A 116 1.97 -0.13 -7.86
CA MET A 116 2.88 0.62 -7.00
C MET A 116 4.22 0.94 -7.69
N ALA A 117 4.79 -0.04 -8.40
CA ALA A 117 6.03 0.16 -9.16
C ALA A 117 5.89 1.24 -10.24
N THR A 118 4.72 1.31 -10.90
CA THR A 118 4.40 2.38 -11.87
C THR A 118 4.46 3.75 -11.20
N VAL A 119 3.82 3.92 -10.04
CA VAL A 119 3.84 5.19 -9.31
C VAL A 119 5.26 5.56 -8.87
N VAL A 120 6.00 4.61 -8.29
CA VAL A 120 7.39 4.83 -7.86
C VAL A 120 8.29 5.27 -9.02
N HIS A 121 8.11 4.66 -10.19
CA HIS A 121 8.87 5.03 -11.39
C HIS A 121 8.58 6.46 -11.86
N GLU A 122 7.30 6.85 -11.91
CA GLU A 122 6.92 8.21 -12.33
C GLU A 122 7.34 9.27 -11.29
N VAL A 123 7.23 8.97 -9.99
CA VAL A 123 7.81 9.80 -8.92
C VAL A 123 9.33 9.94 -9.09
N GLY A 124 10.03 8.86 -9.44
CA GLY A 124 11.47 8.86 -9.71
C GLY A 124 11.87 9.83 -10.83
N LYS A 125 11.07 9.92 -11.89
CA LYS A 125 11.28 10.91 -12.96
C LYS A 125 11.09 12.33 -12.44
N ARG A 126 10.05 12.58 -11.63
CA ARG A 126 9.76 13.91 -11.08
C ARG A 126 10.84 14.37 -10.10
N LEU A 127 11.32 13.48 -9.23
CA LEU A 127 12.45 13.73 -8.34
C LEU A 127 13.67 14.23 -9.12
N LYS A 128 14.02 13.55 -10.22
CA LYS A 128 15.13 13.95 -11.09
C LYS A 128 14.88 15.30 -11.79
N ALA A 129 13.68 15.48 -12.34
CA ALA A 129 13.32 16.70 -13.08
C ALA A 129 13.33 17.95 -12.19
N ASP A 130 12.88 17.80 -10.94
CA ASP A 130 12.79 18.90 -9.97
C ASP A 130 14.06 19.00 -9.09
N ALA A 131 15.12 18.26 -9.43
CA ALA A 131 16.41 18.23 -8.72
C ALA A 131 16.26 17.98 -7.21
N LYS A 132 15.36 17.07 -6.83
CA LYS A 132 15.18 16.62 -5.45
C LYS A 132 16.34 15.73 -5.01
N THR A 133 16.54 15.66 -3.70
CA THR A 133 17.67 14.94 -3.11
C THR A 133 17.48 13.42 -3.18
N GLU A 134 18.57 12.66 -3.18
CA GLU A 134 18.50 11.20 -3.11
C GLU A 134 17.95 10.73 -1.75
N GLU A 135 18.16 11.50 -0.67
CA GLU A 135 17.58 11.21 0.63
C GLU A 135 16.05 11.25 0.60
N LEU A 136 15.44 12.17 -0.16
CA LEU A 136 13.98 12.21 -0.31
C LEU A 136 13.48 10.99 -1.08
N LYS A 137 14.21 10.59 -2.12
CA LYS A 137 13.91 9.38 -2.89
C LYS A 137 13.95 8.13 -2.02
N ASP A 138 14.97 8.02 -1.17
CA ASP A 138 15.12 6.90 -0.25
C ASP A 138 14.00 6.89 0.81
N ALA A 139 13.69 8.04 1.41
CA ALA A 139 12.59 8.18 2.36
C ALA A 139 11.23 7.79 1.75
N LEU A 140 10.96 8.24 0.51
CA LEU A 140 9.75 7.86 -0.24
C LEU A 140 9.71 6.36 -0.55
N GLY A 141 10.84 5.79 -0.96
CA GLY A 141 10.97 4.35 -1.19
C GLY A 141 10.64 3.55 0.07
N ARG A 142 11.16 3.98 1.23
CA ARG A 142 10.90 3.34 2.52
C ARG A 142 9.42 3.35 2.89
N ILE A 143 8.77 4.52 2.88
CA ILE A 143 7.35 4.62 3.26
C ILE A 143 6.44 3.87 2.27
N CYS A 144 6.78 3.89 0.98
CA CYS A 144 6.08 3.14 -0.06
C CYS A 144 6.13 1.62 0.20
N MET A 145 7.30 1.09 0.59
CA MET A 145 7.43 -0.34 0.94
C MET A 145 6.65 -0.70 2.21
N ILE A 146 6.55 0.21 3.18
CA ILE A 146 5.70 0.01 4.37
C ILE A 146 4.22 -0.09 3.94
N ASP A 147 3.74 0.85 3.14
CA ASP A 147 2.35 0.87 2.65
C ASP A 147 2.02 -0.39 1.84
N LEU A 148 2.94 -0.85 0.98
CA LEU A 148 2.79 -2.10 0.23
C LEU A 148 2.71 -3.31 1.17
N ALA A 149 3.56 -3.37 2.20
CA ALA A 149 3.55 -4.46 3.17
C ALA A 149 2.23 -4.56 3.96
N PHE A 150 1.53 -3.45 4.21
CA PHE A 150 0.19 -3.49 4.80
C PHE A 150 -0.84 -4.19 3.90
N ILE A 151 -0.78 -3.97 2.57
CA ILE A 151 -1.70 -4.62 1.63
C ILE A 151 -1.41 -6.12 1.56
N GLU A 152 -0.14 -6.50 1.41
CA GLU A 152 0.31 -7.90 1.38
C GLU A 152 -0.07 -8.64 2.67
N GLN A 153 0.16 -8.01 3.83
CA GLN A 153 -0.16 -8.62 5.11
C GLN A 153 -1.68 -8.79 5.29
N ALA A 154 -2.48 -7.85 4.80
CA ALA A 154 -3.94 -8.01 4.84
C ALA A 154 -4.40 -9.25 4.06
N TYR A 155 -3.78 -9.55 2.91
CA TYR A 155 -4.06 -10.78 2.17
C TYR A 155 -3.75 -12.04 2.98
N VAL A 156 -2.58 -12.09 3.61
CA VAL A 156 -2.18 -13.23 4.44
C VAL A 156 -3.15 -13.43 5.61
N GLU A 157 -3.45 -12.36 6.35
CA GLU A 157 -4.28 -12.42 7.56
C GLU A 157 -5.74 -12.75 7.27
N VAL A 158 -6.33 -12.09 6.28
CA VAL A 158 -7.74 -12.31 5.92
C VAL A 158 -7.95 -13.70 5.33
N SER A 159 -7.06 -14.14 4.43
CA SER A 159 -7.18 -15.48 3.83
C SER A 159 -7.01 -16.58 4.88
N SER A 160 -6.02 -16.43 5.77
CA SER A 160 -5.82 -17.37 6.87
C SER A 160 -7.02 -17.39 7.81
N SER A 161 -7.52 -16.22 8.21
CA SER A 161 -8.66 -16.12 9.12
C SER A 161 -9.93 -16.71 8.53
N ALA A 162 -10.21 -16.46 7.25
CA ALA A 162 -11.39 -17.02 6.57
C ALA A 162 -11.35 -18.55 6.54
N VAL A 163 -10.19 -19.15 6.21
CA VAL A 163 -10.04 -20.61 6.22
C VAL A 163 -10.20 -21.18 7.63
N LEU A 164 -9.57 -20.58 8.64
CA LEU A 164 -9.70 -21.05 10.03
C LEU A 164 -11.14 -20.96 10.54
N GLN A 165 -11.87 -19.89 10.20
CA GLN A 165 -13.28 -19.71 10.58
C GLN A 165 -14.18 -20.76 9.92
N GLU A 166 -14.01 -21.00 8.62
CA GLU A 166 -14.84 -21.95 7.86
C GLU A 166 -14.55 -23.41 8.26
N THR A 167 -13.29 -23.76 8.47
CA THR A 167 -12.86 -25.15 8.71
C THR A 167 -12.82 -25.55 10.17
N GLY A 168 -12.77 -24.60 11.09
CA GLY A 168 -12.52 -24.83 12.51
C GLY A 168 -11.09 -25.33 12.82
N TRP A 169 -10.15 -25.26 11.87
CA TRP A 169 -8.77 -25.66 12.11
C TRP A 169 -8.09 -24.78 13.16
N SER A 170 -7.13 -25.35 13.89
CA SER A 170 -6.24 -24.55 14.74
C SER A 170 -5.20 -23.83 13.90
N GLU A 171 -4.79 -22.63 14.34
CA GLU A 171 -3.72 -21.85 13.70
C GLU A 171 -2.43 -22.68 13.55
N GLY A 172 -2.10 -23.51 14.55
CA GLY A 172 -0.93 -24.39 14.51
C GLY A 172 -1.02 -25.50 13.46
N LEU A 173 -2.20 -26.07 13.22
CA LEU A 173 -2.39 -27.04 12.14
C LEU A 173 -2.25 -26.37 10.77
N PHE A 174 -2.93 -25.23 10.58
CA PHE A 174 -2.89 -24.49 9.32
C PHE A 174 -1.46 -24.09 8.93
N ARG A 175 -0.67 -23.56 9.86
CA ARG A 175 0.75 -23.24 9.63
C ARG A 175 1.58 -24.45 9.21
N ARG A 176 1.34 -25.63 9.80
CA ARG A 176 2.02 -26.87 9.38
C ARG A 176 1.61 -27.30 7.98
N LEU A 177 0.33 -27.18 7.63
CA LEU A 177 -0.16 -27.53 6.29
C LEU A 177 0.47 -26.65 5.22
N ILE A 178 0.56 -25.33 5.44
CA ILE A 178 1.27 -24.42 4.54
C ILE A 178 2.73 -24.84 4.39
N ALA A 179 3.44 -25.06 5.51
CA ALA A 179 4.86 -25.41 5.47
C ALA A 179 5.13 -26.75 4.78
N THR A 180 4.28 -27.76 4.99
CA THR A 180 4.40 -29.06 4.31
C THR A 180 4.04 -28.93 2.83
N GLY A 181 2.97 -28.22 2.48
CA GLY A 181 2.57 -27.97 1.09
C GLY A 181 3.65 -27.24 0.29
N ALA A 182 4.26 -26.21 0.88
CA ALA A 182 5.36 -25.48 0.26
C ALA A 182 6.61 -26.33 0.03
N LYS A 183 6.86 -27.36 0.84
CA LYS A 183 7.97 -28.31 0.62
C LYS A 183 7.70 -29.31 -0.50
N SER A 184 6.43 -29.48 -0.89
CA SER A 184 6.00 -30.46 -1.90
C SER A 184 5.80 -29.87 -3.29
N MET A 185 5.86 -28.55 -3.43
CA MET A 185 5.86 -27.83 -4.71
C MET A 185 7.30 -27.58 -5.16
#